data_AF-C5LRT3-F1
#
_entry.id   AF-C5LRT3-F1
#
_cell.length_a   1.000
_cell.length_b   1.000
_cell.length_c   1.000
_cell.angle_alpha   90.00
_cell.angle_beta   90.00
_cell.angle_gamma   90.00
#
_symmetry.space_group_name_H-M   'P 1'
#
loop_
_entity.id
_entity.type
_entity.pdbx_description
1 polymer ?
#
loop_
_entity_poly.entity_id
_entity_poly.type
_entity_poly.pdbx_seq_one_letter_code
_entity_poly.pdbx_strand_id
1 'polypeptide(L)' 'HCLKAALKACQERGLVVEWLGYADDLYIAGESARDVEIFLQELQAAAYYVGLLINAGKKVAM' A
#
# COMPACT_ATOMS: atom_id res chain seq x y z
N HIS A 1 4.00 -2.19 10.90
CA HIS A 1 3.85 -0.76 11.28
C HIS A 1 3.59 0.14 10.08
N CYS A 2 4.33 0.01 8.97
CA CYS A 2 4.10 0.74 7.72
C CYS A 2 2.69 0.56 7.13
N LEU A 3 2.15 -0.66 7.09
CA LEU A 3 0.79 -0.95 6.59
C LEU A 3 -0.30 -0.16 7.30
N LYS A 4 -0.24 -0.08 8.64
CA LYS A 4 -1.23 0.70 9.42
C LYS A 4 -1.12 2.20 9.12
N ALA A 5 0.08 2.72 8.88
CA ALA A 5 0.28 4.12 8.52
C ALA A 5 -0.29 4.43 7.12
N ALA A 6 -0.04 3.56 6.14
CA ALA A 6 -0.59 3.70 4.79
C ALA A 6 -2.13 3.64 4.77
N LEU A 7 -2.72 2.69 5.52
CA LEU A 7 -4.17 2.60 5.66
C LEU A 7 -4.77 3.85 6.27
N LYS A 8 -4.15 4.38 7.33
CA LYS A 8 -4.63 5.60 7.99
C LYS A 8 -4.57 6.80 7.03
N ALA A 9 -3.49 6.95 6.27
CA ALA A 9 -3.34 8.02 5.29
C ALA A 9 -4.40 7.94 4.17
N CYS A 10 -4.74 6.73 3.72
CA CYS A 10 -5.81 6.51 2.75
C CYS A 10 -7.20 6.79 3.33
N GLN A 11 -7.48 6.34 4.55
CA GLN A 11 -8.75 6.61 5.24
C GLN A 11 -8.99 8.11 5.47
N GLU A 12 -7.95 8.86 5.84
CA GLU A 12 -8.03 10.32 5.99
C GLU A 12 -8.36 11.05 4.68
N ARG A 13 -8.07 10.41 3.53
CA ARG A 13 -8.41 10.91 2.19
C ARG A 13 -9.75 10.39 1.65
N GLY A 14 -10.49 9.59 2.44
CA GLY A 14 -11.75 8.98 2.03
C GLY A 14 -11.58 7.81 1.04
N LEU A 15 -10.39 7.22 0.95
CA LEU A 15 -10.12 6.09 0.08
C LEU A 15 -10.47 4.77 0.77
N VAL A 16 -11.18 3.90 0.06
CA VAL A 16 -11.50 2.53 0.51
C VAL A 16 -10.57 1.57 -0.21
N VAL A 17 -9.71 0.90 0.55
CA VAL A 17 -8.75 -0.09 0.06
C VAL A 17 -8.75 -1.31 0.97
N GLU A 18 -8.81 -2.49 0.35
CA GLU A 18 -8.67 -3.78 1.00
C GLU A 18 -7.26 -4.33 0.76
N TRP A 19 -6.78 -5.15 1.68
CA TRP A 19 -5.46 -5.73 1.58
C TRP A 19 -5.41 -7.11 2.22
N LEU A 20 -4.56 -7.97 1.68
CA LEU A 20 -4.22 -9.27 2.22
C LEU A 20 -2.70 -9.41 2.23
N GLY A 21 -2.12 -9.60 3.40
CA GLY A 21 -0.68 -9.77 3.55
C GLY A 21 -0.33 -11.20 4.00
N TYR A 22 0.73 -11.77 3.42
CA TYR A 22 1.34 -13.00 3.88
C TYR A 22 2.87 -12.85 3.87
N ALA A 23 3.48 -12.88 5.05
CA ALA A 23 4.91 -12.58 5.24
C ALA A 23 5.31 -11.22 4.62
N ASP A 24 6.18 -11.23 3.61
CA ASP A 24 6.63 -10.04 2.86
C ASP A 24 5.80 -9.74 1.60
N ASP A 25 4.88 -10.64 1.22
CA ASP A 25 3.98 -10.46 0.09
C ASP A 25 2.70 -9.72 0.51
N LEU A 26 2.24 -8.84 -0.38
CA LEU A 26 1.04 -8.02 -0.16
C LEU A 26 0.18 -7.96 -1.42
N TYR A 27 -1.10 -8.28 -1.26
CA TYR A 27 -2.15 -8.03 -2.22
C TYR A 27 -2.97 -6.80 -1.79
N ILE A 28 -3.27 -5.91 -2.73
CA ILE A 28 -4.00 -4.67 -2.50
C ILE A 28 -5.13 -4.59 -3.53
N ALA A 29 -6.34 -4.34 -3.06
CA ALA A 29 -7.51 -4.10 -3.89
C ALA A 29 -8.12 -2.73 -3.54
N GLY A 30 -8.63 -2.03 -4.55
CA GLY A 30 -9.29 -0.75 -4.40
C GLY A 30 -10.34 -0.56 -5.50
N GLU A 31 -11.21 0.44 -5.33
CA GLU A 31 -12.31 0.70 -6.27
C GLU A 31 -11.81 1.18 -7.65
N SER A 32 -10.62 1.81 -7.68
CA SER A 32 -9.96 2.22 -8.90
C SER A 32 -8.45 1.98 -8.86
N ALA A 33 -7.83 1.87 -10.04
CA ALA A 33 -6.37 1.78 -10.16
C ALA A 33 -5.66 2.98 -9.49
N ARG A 34 -6.29 4.16 -9.53
CA ARG A 34 -5.78 5.37 -8.88
C ARG A 34 -5.70 5.22 -7.36
N ASP A 35 -6.72 4.62 -6.74
CA ASP A 35 -6.75 4.47 -5.28
C ASP A 35 -5.68 3.50 -4.80
N VAL A 36 -5.48 2.41 -5.56
CA VAL A 36 -4.41 1.45 -5.34
C VAL A 36 -3.03 2.10 -5.49
N GLU A 37 -2.85 2.97 -6.49
CA GLU A 37 -1.59 3.70 -6.66
C GLU A 37 -1.30 4.68 -5.53
N ILE A 38 -2.31 5.42 -5.05
CA ILE A 38 -2.17 6.31 -3.90
C ILE A 38 -1.78 5.49 -2.67
N PHE A 39 -2.46 4.38 -2.41
CA PHE A 39 -2.12 3.50 -1.29
C PHE A 39 -0.68 2.97 -1.40
N LEU A 40 -0.26 2.56 -2.60
CA LEU A 40 1.09 2.07 -2.84
C LEU A 40 2.16 3.14 -2.54
N GLN A 41 1.90 4.40 -2.91
CA GLN A 41 2.79 5.51 -2.61
C GLN A 41 2.92 5.75 -1.09
N GLU A 42 1.80 5.77 -0.37
CA GLU A 42 1.79 5.93 1.09
C GLU A 42 2.49 4.75 1.78
N LEU A 43 2.27 3.53 1.28
CA LEU A 43 2.94 2.34 1.79
C LEU A 43 4.44 2.37 1.54
N GLN A 44 4.89 2.81 0.36
CA GLN A 44 6.31 2.94 0.04
C GLN A 44 6.99 4.00 0.90
N ALA A 45 6.33 5.14 1.12
CA ALA A 45 6.82 6.18 2.04
C ALA A 45 6.93 5.64 3.48
N ALA A 46 5.89 4.97 3.97
CA ALA A 46 5.87 4.40 5.32
C ALA A 46 6.90 3.27 5.51
N ALA A 47 7.14 2.46 4.48
CA ALA A 47 8.17 1.42 4.48
C ALA A 47 9.58 2.02 4.56
N TYR A 48 9.83 3.09 3.81
CA TYR A 48 11.12 3.78 3.80
C TYR A 48 11.51 4.31 5.19
N TYR A 49 10.57 4.89 5.94
CA TYR A 49 10.81 5.39 7.30
C TYR A 49 11.23 4.31 8.31
N VAL A 50 10.96 3.03 8.02
CA VAL A 50 11.36 1.89 8.86
C VAL A 50 12.49 1.07 8.25
N GLY A 51 13.16 1.59 7.21
CA GLY A 51 14.28 0.92 6.54
C GLY A 51 13.89 -0.24 5.62
N LEU A 52 12.63 -0.31 5.21
CA LEU A 52 12.14 -1.32 4.25
C LEU A 52 11.98 -0.71 2.86
N LEU A 53 12.08 -1.56 1.83
CA LEU A 53 11.91 -1.18 0.43
C LEU A 53 10.87 -2.07 -0.24
N ILE A 54 9.96 -1.46 -0.99
CA ILE A 54 9.03 -2.18 -1.86
C ILE A 54 9.70 -2.39 -3.21
N ASN A 55 9.77 -3.64 -3.65
CA ASN A 55 10.33 -4.00 -4.93
C ASN A 55 9.31 -3.72 -6.06
N ALA A 56 9.48 -2.59 -6.75
CA ALA A 56 8.63 -2.22 -7.88
C ALA A 56 8.67 -3.23 -9.05
N GLY A 57 9.77 -3.97 -9.22
CA GLY A 57 9.89 -5.00 -10.26
C GLY A 57 9.05 -6.25 -10.01
N LYS A 58 8.55 -6.43 -8.78
CA LYS A 58 7.59 -7.50 -8.42
C LYS A 58 6.14 -7.00 -8.40
N LYS A 59 5.88 -5.72 -8.71
CA LYS A 59 4.53 -5.16 -8.79
C LYS A 59 3.82 -5.81 -9.99
N VAL A 60 2.74 -6.52 -9.72
CA VAL A 60 1.81 -7.02 -10.73
C VAL A 60 0.49 -6.28 -10.54
N ALA A 61 0.02 -5.60 -11.58
CA ALA A 61 -1.31 -4.99 -11.63
C ALA A 61 -2.18 -5.87 -12.52
N MET A 62 -3.33 -6.29 -12.00
CA MET A 62 -4.32 -7.13 -12.69
C MET A 62 -5.66 -6.41 -12.69
#